data_AF-A0A916VG52-F1
#
_entry.id   AF-A0A916VG52-F1
#
_cell.length_a   1.000
_cell.length_b   1.000
_cell.length_c   1.000
_cell.angle_alpha   90.00
_cell.angle_beta   90.00
_cell.angle_gamma   90.00
#
_symmetry.space_group_name_H-M   'P 1'
#
loop_
_entity.id
_entity.type
_entity.pdbx_description
1 polymer ?
#
loop_
_entity_poly.entity_id
_entity_poly.type
_entity_poly.pdbx_seq_one_letter_code
_entity_poly.pdbx_strand_id
1 'polypeptide(L)'
;MANRKFVLSKEATELLDRVIVELNIPRPEALRLALAKGLVDAALDEIPQQLEGGGFEVPHGVIAKDDDYVMYKHLIIEKLHKPIDDKDIDPYMHKLIEAGLRIMGNEMDQLSSLDNYLLYLVEKPARGS
;
A
#
# COMPACT_ATOMS: atom_id res chain seq x y z
N MET A 1 -19.76 -15.34 -8.78
CA MET A 1 -18.90 -14.27 -8.24
C MET A 1 -17.69 -14.95 -7.64
N ALA A 2 -16.56 -14.88 -8.32
CA ALA A 2 -15.44 -15.81 -8.10
C ALA A 2 -14.60 -15.39 -6.90
N ASN A 3 -14.28 -16.35 -6.02
CA ASN A 3 -13.32 -16.24 -4.93
C ASN A 3 -11.90 -15.98 -5.47
N ARG A 4 -11.64 -14.79 -6.02
CA ARG A 4 -10.30 -14.40 -6.47
C ARG A 4 -9.51 -13.92 -5.27
N LYS A 5 -8.69 -14.83 -4.75
CA LYS A 5 -7.58 -14.49 -3.85
C LYS A 5 -6.46 -13.93 -4.70
N PHE A 6 -5.76 -12.91 -4.18
CA PHE A 6 -4.54 -12.43 -4.81
C PHE A 6 -3.39 -12.51 -3.81
N VAL A 7 -2.20 -12.74 -4.35
CA VAL A 7 -0.97 -12.95 -3.59
C VAL A 7 -0.11 -11.72 -3.78
N LEU A 8 0.22 -11.05 -2.67
CA LEU A 8 1.15 -9.94 -2.68
C LEU A 8 2.57 -10.44 -3.02
N SER A 9 3.38 -9.56 -3.57
CA SER A 9 4.82 -9.80 -3.65
C SER A 9 5.43 -9.94 -2.24
N LYS A 10 6.62 -10.59 -2.16
CA LYS A 10 7.35 -10.74 -0.89
C LYS A 10 7.69 -9.38 -0.29
N GLU A 11 8.19 -8.47 -1.13
CA GLU A 11 8.48 -7.08 -0.78
C GLU A 11 7.24 -6.38 -0.21
N ALA A 12 6.10 -6.45 -0.90
CA ALA A 12 4.85 -5.85 -0.40
C ALA A 12 4.39 -6.48 0.92
N THR A 13 4.64 -7.78 1.13
CA THR A 13 4.30 -8.44 2.40
C THR A 13 5.16 -7.94 3.55
N GLU A 14 6.46 -7.78 3.34
CA GLU A 14 7.38 -7.21 4.34
C GLU A 14 7.01 -5.76 4.68
N LEU A 15 6.67 -4.96 3.65
CA LEU A 15 6.18 -3.60 3.83
C LEU A 15 4.85 -3.55 4.59
N LEU A 16 3.93 -4.47 4.31
CA LEU A 16 2.67 -4.57 5.04
C LEU A 16 2.89 -4.88 6.52
N ASP A 17 3.77 -5.84 6.83
CA ASP A 17 4.09 -6.18 8.22
C ASP A 17 4.77 -5.02 8.93
N ARG A 18 5.64 -4.27 8.25
CA ARG A 18 6.23 -3.02 8.79
C ARG A 18 5.16 -1.98 9.09
N VAL A 19 4.25 -1.71 8.15
CA VAL A 19 3.15 -0.74 8.32
C VAL A 19 2.27 -1.12 9.51
N ILE A 20 1.95 -2.41 9.68
CA ILE A 20 1.17 -2.91 10.82
C ILE A 20 1.88 -2.61 12.14
N VAL A 21 3.18 -2.86 12.22
CA VAL A 21 3.96 -2.68 13.46
C VAL A 21 4.10 -1.19 13.80
N GLU A 22 4.51 -0.38 12.84
CA GLU A 22 4.84 1.04 13.04
C GLU A 22 3.60 1.88 13.31
N LEU A 23 2.49 1.62 12.59
CA LEU A 23 1.23 2.33 12.80
C LEU A 23 0.35 1.68 13.87
N ASN A 24 0.72 0.50 14.35
CA ASN A 24 -0.04 -0.29 15.33
C ASN A 24 -1.53 -0.48 14.94
N ILE A 25 -1.77 -0.83 13.68
CA ILE A 25 -3.10 -1.06 13.11
C ILE A 25 -3.27 -2.51 12.65
N PRO A 26 -4.49 -3.07 12.70
CA PRO A 26 -4.73 -4.42 12.22
C PRO A 26 -4.54 -4.52 10.70
N ARG A 27 -4.11 -5.70 10.22
CA ARG A 27 -3.82 -5.97 8.81
C ARG A 27 -4.92 -5.52 7.81
N PRO A 28 -6.23 -5.72 8.06
CA PRO A 28 -7.29 -5.20 7.17
C PRO A 28 -7.27 -3.67 7.02
N GLU A 29 -6.96 -2.94 8.10
CA GLU A 29 -6.85 -1.48 8.06
C GLU A 29 -5.59 -1.04 7.33
N ALA A 30 -4.46 -1.71 7.55
CA ALA A 30 -3.23 -1.45 6.80
C ALA A 30 -3.41 -1.63 5.29
N LEU A 31 -4.13 -2.68 4.87
CA LEU A 31 -4.45 -2.92 3.45
C LEU A 31 -5.38 -1.85 2.86
N ARG A 32 -6.39 -1.41 3.61
CA ARG A 32 -7.28 -0.32 3.19
C ARG A 32 -6.54 1.01 3.07
N LEU A 33 -5.64 1.28 4.01
CA LEU A 33 -4.80 2.47 4.00
C LEU A 33 -3.85 2.45 2.80
N ALA A 34 -3.22 1.31 2.53
CA ALA A 34 -2.38 1.14 1.34
C ALA A 34 -3.17 1.34 0.04
N LEU A 35 -4.38 0.78 -0.08
CA LEU A 35 -5.24 1.00 -1.25
C LEU A 35 -5.56 2.49 -1.44
N ALA A 36 -5.95 3.17 -0.36
CA ALA A 36 -6.22 4.61 -0.39
C ALA A 36 -4.97 5.41 -0.78
N LYS A 37 -3.81 5.06 -0.24
CA LYS A 37 -2.53 5.70 -0.56
C LYS A 37 -2.16 5.52 -2.03
N GLY A 38 -2.30 4.30 -2.56
CA GLY A 38 -2.12 4.03 -3.99
C GLY A 38 -3.10 4.82 -4.86
N LEU A 39 -4.36 4.95 -4.43
CA LEU A 39 -5.36 5.77 -5.12
C LEU A 39 -5.01 7.26 -5.17
N VAL A 40 -4.30 7.80 -4.18
CA VAL A 40 -3.87 9.20 -4.25
C VAL A 40 -2.60 9.32 -5.07
N ASP A 41 -1.55 8.59 -4.69
CA ASP A 41 -0.18 8.92 -5.11
C ASP A 41 0.41 7.99 -6.18
N ALA A 42 -0.17 6.80 -6.41
CA ALA A 42 0.41 5.90 -7.41
C ALA A 42 0.11 6.37 -8.83
N ALA A 43 1.16 6.49 -9.64
CA ALA A 43 1.03 6.54 -11.10
C ALA A 43 0.77 5.11 -11.59
N LEU A 44 -0.48 4.82 -12.00
CA LEU A 44 -0.90 3.48 -12.44
C LEU A 44 -0.08 2.93 -13.62
N ASP A 45 0.51 3.82 -14.43
CA ASP A 45 1.38 3.49 -15.56
C ASP A 45 2.75 2.95 -15.13
N GLU A 46 3.18 3.23 -13.90
CA GLU A 46 4.47 2.79 -13.35
C GLU A 46 4.37 1.43 -12.63
N ILE A 47 3.16 0.90 -12.46
CA ILE A 47 2.95 -0.36 -11.74
C ILE A 47 3.11 -1.53 -12.72
N PRO A 48 4.06 -2.45 -12.49
CA PRO A 48 4.31 -3.59 -13.37
C PRO A 48 3.02 -4.37 -13.71
N GLN A 49 2.87 -4.77 -14.98
CA GLN A 49 1.72 -5.58 -15.38
C GLN A 49 1.71 -6.99 -14.77
N GLN A 50 2.89 -7.53 -14.44
CA GLN A 50 3.05 -8.74 -13.65
C GLN A 50 3.73 -8.40 -12.33
N LEU A 51 3.01 -8.66 -11.24
CA LEU A 51 3.57 -8.67 -9.90
C LEU A 51 4.07 -10.10 -9.64
N GLU A 52 5.30 -10.25 -9.17
CA GLU A 52 5.83 -11.55 -8.77
C GLU A 52 5.06 -12.04 -7.53
N GLY A 53 4.29 -13.13 -7.69
CA GLY A 53 3.61 -13.76 -6.56
C GLY A 53 4.59 -14.50 -5.65
N GLY A 54 4.26 -14.62 -4.37
CA GLY A 54 5.06 -15.41 -3.42
C GLY A 54 5.04 -14.93 -1.97
N GLY A 55 4.24 -13.91 -1.66
CA GLY A 55 4.02 -13.38 -0.31
C GLY A 55 2.65 -13.78 0.26
N PHE A 56 2.01 -12.84 0.95
CA PHE A 56 0.75 -13.06 1.66
C PHE A 56 -0.46 -13.14 0.72
N GLU A 57 -1.30 -14.16 0.92
CA GLU A 57 -2.61 -14.29 0.26
C GLU A 57 -3.62 -13.35 0.93
N VAL A 58 -4.09 -12.33 0.20
CA VAL A 58 -5.13 -11.43 0.71
C VAL A 58 -6.52 -12.01 0.40
N PRO A 59 -7.33 -12.31 1.43
CA PRO A 59 -8.72 -12.74 1.21
C PRO A 59 -9.58 -11.56 0.77
N HIS A 60 -10.46 -11.77 -0.19
CA HIS A 60 -11.33 -10.73 -0.77
C HIS A 60 -12.17 -9.96 0.27
N GLY A 61 -12.59 -10.62 1.35
CA GLY A 61 -13.39 -10.01 2.42
C GLY A 61 -12.60 -9.13 3.41
N VAL A 62 -11.28 -9.02 3.24
CA VAL A 62 -10.39 -8.25 4.14
C VAL A 62 -10.24 -6.80 3.68
N ILE A 63 -10.33 -6.52 2.39
CA ILE A 63 -10.02 -5.21 1.82
C ILE A 63 -11.25 -4.31 1.76
N ALA A 64 -12.37 -4.84 1.30
CA ALA A 64 -13.59 -4.06 1.12
C ALA A 64 -14.79 -4.99 1.27
N LYS A 65 -15.73 -4.63 2.15
CA LYS A 65 -17.03 -5.30 2.24
C LYS A 65 -18.04 -4.50 1.44
N ASP A 66 -18.74 -5.16 0.53
CA ASP A 66 -19.89 -4.69 -0.26
C ASP A 66 -19.83 -3.20 -0.67
N ASP A 67 -20.29 -2.28 0.19
CA ASP A 67 -20.32 -0.83 -0.08
C ASP A 67 -18.91 -0.22 -0.31
N ASP A 68 -17.91 -0.67 0.45
CA ASP A 68 -16.52 -0.22 0.30
C ASP A 68 -15.99 -0.58 -1.09
N TYR A 69 -16.40 -1.73 -1.64
CA TYR A 69 -15.94 -2.21 -2.94
C TYR A 69 -16.48 -1.34 -4.06
N VAL A 70 -17.77 -0.97 -3.97
CA VAL A 70 -18.41 -0.05 -4.92
C VAL A 70 -17.73 1.32 -4.88
N MET A 71 -17.44 1.83 -3.69
CA MET A 71 -16.70 3.09 -3.54
C MET A 71 -15.33 3.02 -4.21
N TYR A 72 -14.51 2.01 -3.91
CA TYR A 72 -13.17 1.88 -4.51
C TYR A 72 -13.24 1.71 -6.02
N LYS A 73 -14.22 0.96 -6.54
CA LYS A 73 -14.47 0.86 -7.99
C LYS A 73 -14.68 2.23 -8.63
N HIS A 74 -15.54 3.07 -8.05
CA HIS A 74 -15.79 4.41 -8.59
C HIS A 74 -14.54 5.28 -8.57
N LEU A 75 -13.76 5.24 -7.48
CA LEU A 75 -12.50 5.99 -7.36
C LEU A 75 -11.45 5.53 -8.38
N ILE A 76 -11.36 4.23 -8.65
CA ILE A 76 -10.44 3.68 -9.66
C ILE A 76 -10.84 4.14 -11.07
N ILE A 77 -12.14 4.08 -11.40
CA ILE A 77 -12.66 4.54 -12.70
C ILE A 77 -12.40 6.04 -12.88
N GLU A 78 -12.63 6.83 -11.83
CA GLU A 78 -12.34 8.27 -11.84
C GLU A 78 -10.86 8.53 -12.08
N LYS A 79 -9.97 7.84 -11.34
CA LYS A 79 -8.51 7.99 -11.48
C LYS A 79 -8.01 7.61 -12.87
N LEU A 80 -8.59 6.59 -13.51
CA LEU A 80 -8.16 6.10 -14.83
C LEU A 80 -8.81 6.84 -16.00
N HIS A 81 -9.83 7.67 -15.74
CA HIS A 81 -10.65 8.36 -16.75
C HIS A 81 -11.12 7.44 -17.89
N LYS A 82 -11.33 6.15 -17.59
CA LYS A 82 -11.69 5.12 -18.57
C LYS A 82 -12.72 4.17 -17.97
N PRO A 83 -13.67 3.66 -18.77
CA PRO A 83 -14.56 2.59 -18.33
C PRO A 83 -13.75 1.32 -18.11
N ILE A 84 -13.98 0.65 -16.97
CA ILE A 84 -13.31 -0.58 -16.57
C ILE A 84 -14.37 -1.64 -16.34
N ASP A 85 -14.15 -2.84 -16.89
CA ASP A 85 -15.02 -3.98 -16.63
C ASP A 85 -14.84 -4.46 -15.19
N ASP A 86 -15.91 -4.97 -14.57
CA ASP A 86 -15.87 -5.50 -13.20
C ASP A 86 -14.78 -6.56 -12.99
N LYS A 87 -14.44 -7.31 -14.04
CA LYS A 87 -13.40 -8.34 -14.03
C LYS A 87 -11.97 -7.80 -13.85
N ASP A 88 -11.77 -6.51 -14.16
CA ASP A 88 -10.47 -5.84 -14.20
C ASP A 88 -10.25 -4.95 -12.96
N ILE A 89 -11.29 -4.70 -12.15
CA ILE A 89 -11.20 -3.92 -10.91
C ILE A 89 -10.28 -4.59 -9.88
N ASP A 90 -10.40 -5.91 -9.66
CA ASP A 90 -9.56 -6.59 -8.67
C ASP A 90 -8.05 -6.51 -9.00
N PRO A 91 -7.62 -6.71 -10.26
CA PRO A 91 -6.24 -6.43 -10.67
C PRO A 91 -5.77 -4.99 -10.37
N TYR A 92 -6.63 -3.98 -10.58
CA TYR A 92 -6.28 -2.60 -10.26
C TYR A 92 -6.15 -2.37 -8.76
N MET A 93 -7.08 -2.88 -7.96
CA MET A 93 -6.98 -2.82 -6.50
C MET A 93 -5.69 -3.46 -5.99
N HIS A 94 -5.33 -4.63 -6.53
CA HIS A 94 -4.09 -5.32 -6.17
C HIS A 94 -2.86 -4.46 -6.45
N LYS A 95 -2.78 -3.89 -7.67
CA LYS A 95 -1.69 -2.98 -8.06
C LYS A 95 -1.60 -1.75 -7.16
N LEU A 96 -2.74 -1.15 -6.86
CA LEU A 96 -2.81 0.05 -6.01
C LEU A 96 -2.37 -0.24 -4.57
N ILE A 97 -2.72 -1.41 -4.02
CA ILE A 97 -2.25 -1.84 -2.70
C ILE A 97 -0.72 -1.97 -2.69
N GLU A 98 -0.13 -2.67 -3.67
CA GLU A 98 1.33 -2.82 -3.73
C GLU A 98 2.05 -1.46 -3.89
N ALA A 99 1.54 -0.61 -4.77
CA ALA A 99 2.09 0.73 -4.94
C ALA A 99 1.95 1.57 -3.67
N GLY A 100 0.79 1.52 -3.01
CA GLY A 100 0.56 2.20 -1.75
C GLY A 100 1.51 1.75 -0.65
N LEU A 101 1.73 0.43 -0.51
CA LEU A 101 2.69 -0.12 0.45
C LEU A 101 4.12 0.36 0.19
N ARG A 102 4.55 0.42 -1.07
CA ARG A 102 5.87 0.96 -1.44
C ARG A 102 6.01 2.44 -1.10
N ILE A 103 4.98 3.23 -1.40
CA ILE A 103 4.99 4.66 -1.07
C ILE A 103 5.05 4.85 0.44
N MET A 104 4.22 4.13 1.20
CA MET A 104 4.24 4.17 2.66
C MET A 104 5.60 3.77 3.23
N GLY A 105 6.20 2.69 2.71
CA GLY A 105 7.55 2.27 3.10
C GLY A 105 8.60 3.38 2.91
N ASN A 106 8.60 4.01 1.75
CA ASN A 106 9.51 5.13 1.45
C ASN A 106 9.28 6.33 2.39
N GLU A 107 8.02 6.67 2.68
CA GLU A 107 7.68 7.76 3.62
C GLU A 107 8.17 7.43 5.04
N MET A 108 8.01 6.19 5.47
CA MET A 108 8.49 5.73 6.77
C MET A 108 10.01 5.76 6.87
N ASP A 109 10.71 5.44 5.78
CA ASP A 109 12.18 5.56 5.71
C ASP A 109 12.63 7.03 5.80
N GLN A 110 11.90 7.95 5.16
CA GLN A 110 12.19 9.38 5.25
C GLN A 110 11.97 9.93 6.66
N LEU A 111 10.85 9.60 7.30
CA LEU A 111 10.55 9.99 8.69
C LEU A 111 11.61 9.42 9.64
N SER A 112 11.92 8.13 9.50
CA SER A 112 12.97 7.48 10.27
C SER A 112 14.32 8.16 10.03
N SER A 113 14.67 8.53 8.80
CA SER A 113 15.96 9.16 8.50
C SER A 113 16.13 10.55 9.14
N LEU A 114 15.09 11.38 9.14
CA LEU A 114 15.12 12.70 9.75
C LEU A 114 15.17 12.60 11.27
N ASP A 115 14.31 11.76 11.86
CA ASP A 115 14.29 11.53 13.30
C ASP A 115 15.59 10.87 13.77
N ASN A 116 16.14 9.92 13.02
CA ASN A 116 17.45 9.32 13.28
C ASN A 116 18.58 10.34 13.15
N TYR A 117 18.48 11.28 12.20
CA TYR A 117 19.47 12.36 12.05
C TYR A 117 19.39 13.38 13.19
N LEU A 118 18.18 13.76 13.60
CA LEU A 118 17.97 14.60 14.78
C LEU A 118 18.46 13.93 16.06
N LEU A 119 18.16 12.64 16.24
CA LEU A 119 18.65 11.84 17.35
C LEU A 119 20.19 11.81 17.36
N TYR A 120 20.81 11.57 16.21
CA TYR A 120 22.27 11.62 16.06
C TYR A 120 22.86 12.99 16.41
N LEU A 121 22.21 14.10 16.03
CA LEU A 121 22.67 15.44 16.38
C LEU A 121 22.55 15.75 17.87
N VAL A 122 21.51 15.24 18.54
CA VAL A 122 21.31 15.41 19.99
C VAL A 122 22.28 14.53 20.80
N GLU A 123 22.52 13.30 20.35
CA GLU A 123 23.44 12.36 21.02
C GLU A 123 24.92 12.70 20.82
N LYS A 124 25.25 13.49 19.80
CA LYS A 124 26.58 14.03 19.60
C LYS A 124 26.63 15.42 20.23
N PRO A 125 27.01 15.58 21.52
CA PRO A 125 27.21 16.91 22.06
C PRO A 125 28.25 17.59 21.16
N ALA A 126 27.87 18.75 20.63
CA ALA A 126 28.77 19.59 19.85
C ALA A 126 30.07 19.70 20.65
N ARG A 127 31.14 19.04 20.17
CA ARG A 127 32.45 19.18 20.78
C ARG A 127 32.81 20.63 20.58
N GLY A 128 32.61 21.42 21.63
CA GLY A 128 33.02 22.81 21.70
C GLY A 128 34.48 22.88 21.31
N SER A 129 34.72 23.56 20.20
CA SER A 129 36.02 24.08 19.78
C SER A 129 36.49 25.14 20.76
#